data_AF-A0A972GDP7-F1
#
_entry.id   AF-A0A972GDP7-F1
#
_cell.length_a   1.000
_cell.length_b   1.000
_cell.length_c   1.000
_cell.angle_alpha   90.00
_cell.angle_beta   90.00
_cell.angle_gamma   90.00
#
_symmetry.space_group_name_H-M   'P 1'
#
loop_
_entity.id
_entity.type
_entity.pdbx_description
1 polymer ?
#
loop_
_entity_poly.entity_id
_entity_poly.type
_entity_poly.pdbx_seq_one_letter_code
_entity_poly.pdbx_strand_id
1 'polypeptide(L)'
;MPRRYLQFTKDSYYHIYNRGFEKQSIFREECNYHYLLDLLMQVAGECEISVIAYCLLPNHYHWLLRQDGDTPVGEVPKRVFGSYSQAFNKAYKRRGTLFDQRYQAILVDSDVYLYRLCCYIHCNPVKHGLVAQPEGWPYSNYTHWIAGAQDAPEQQFVRDQFTNPVMYEALVHTYLASGSYNTIDEAAKNTKD
;
A
#
# COMPACT_ATOMS: atom_id res chain seq x y z
N MET A 1 -10.75 10.55 24.09
CA MET A 1 -12.05 10.30 23.42
C MET A 1 -12.10 8.86 22.92
N PRO A 2 -13.25 8.15 22.93
CA PRO A 2 -13.32 6.82 22.34
C PRO A 2 -13.05 6.93 20.83
N ARG A 3 -12.06 6.20 20.32
CA ARG A 3 -11.78 6.11 18.89
C ARG A 3 -13.04 5.61 18.18
N ARG A 4 -13.59 6.43 17.27
CA ARG A 4 -14.61 5.95 16.33
C ARG A 4 -13.97 4.85 15.51
N TYR A 5 -14.41 3.60 15.71
CA TYR A 5 -13.91 2.48 14.91
C TYR A 5 -14.32 2.72 13.46
N LEU A 6 -13.33 2.70 12.56
CA LEU A 6 -13.59 2.73 11.13
C LEU A 6 -14.42 1.50 10.78
N GLN A 7 -15.62 1.72 10.26
CA GLN A 7 -16.46 0.65 9.74
C GLN A 7 -16.06 0.41 8.28
N PHE A 8 -15.68 -0.83 7.98
CA PHE A 8 -15.37 -1.24 6.62
C PHE A 8 -16.64 -1.59 5.86
N THR A 9 -16.74 -1.10 4.63
CA THR A 9 -17.90 -1.20 3.77
C THR A 9 -17.49 -1.76 2.42
N LYS A 10 -18.39 -2.55 1.83
CA LYS A 10 -18.24 -3.10 0.49
C LYS A 10 -18.12 -1.98 -0.54
N ASP A 11 -17.48 -2.29 -1.66
CA ASP A 11 -17.25 -1.41 -2.81
C ASP A 11 -16.44 -0.14 -2.50
N SER A 12 -15.77 -0.10 -1.34
CA SER A 12 -15.02 1.05 -0.85
C SER A 12 -13.50 0.81 -0.90
N TYR A 13 -12.76 1.89 -1.11
CA TYR A 13 -11.29 1.88 -1.15
C TYR A 13 -10.70 2.32 0.19
N TYR A 14 -9.60 1.69 0.60
CA TYR A 14 -8.92 1.99 1.85
C TYR A 14 -7.42 2.10 1.66
N HIS A 15 -6.85 3.18 2.18
CA HIS A 15 -5.41 3.32 2.37
C HIS A 15 -5.00 2.61 3.64
N ILE A 16 -4.22 1.53 3.52
CA ILE A 16 -3.68 0.78 4.64
C ILE A 16 -2.17 0.94 4.68
N TYR A 17 -1.64 1.35 5.82
CA TYR A 17 -0.20 1.53 5.99
C TYR A 17 0.24 1.27 7.43
N ASN A 18 1.51 0.92 7.60
CA ASN A 18 2.15 0.83 8.89
C ASN A 18 3.67 0.96 8.74
N ARG A 19 4.37 1.12 9.86
CA ARG A 19 5.82 1.25 9.91
C ARG A 19 6.43 0.38 11.01
N GLY A 20 7.70 0.03 10.82
CA GLY A 20 8.51 -0.68 11.80
C GLY A 20 8.64 0.12 13.10
N PHE A 21 8.66 -0.61 14.21
CA PHE A 21 8.97 -0.06 15.52
C PHE A 21 10.34 0.66 15.48
N GLU A 22 10.41 1.87 16.04
CA GLU A 22 11.61 2.73 15.99
C GLU A 22 12.19 2.96 14.58
N LYS A 23 11.34 2.95 13.54
CA LYS A 23 11.75 3.06 12.12
C LYS A 23 12.72 1.97 11.66
N GLN A 24 12.81 0.86 12.40
CA GLN A 24 13.63 -0.27 12.00
C GLN A 24 13.15 -0.85 10.68
N SER A 25 14.07 -1.43 9.91
CA SER A 25 13.69 -2.16 8.72
C SER A 25 12.81 -3.37 9.07
N ILE A 26 11.65 -3.43 8.42
CA ILE A 26 10.73 -4.55 8.42
C ILE A 26 11.02 -5.51 7.26
N PHE A 27 11.80 -5.12 6.25
CA PHE A 27 12.29 -5.99 5.17
C PHE A 27 13.82 -5.91 5.08
N ARG A 28 14.52 -6.95 5.52
CA ARG A 28 15.99 -6.98 5.59
C ARG A 28 16.62 -7.49 4.30
N GLU A 29 15.93 -8.39 3.62
CA GLU A 29 16.41 -9.12 2.44
C GLU A 29 15.29 -9.24 1.41
N GLU A 30 15.64 -9.44 0.14
CA GLU A 30 14.69 -9.58 -0.97
C GLU A 30 13.62 -10.65 -0.73
N CYS A 31 14.01 -11.80 -0.15
CA CYS A 31 13.08 -12.88 0.19
C CYS A 31 11.98 -12.45 1.16
N ASN A 32 12.23 -11.42 1.99
CA ASN A 32 11.22 -10.87 2.89
C ASN A 32 10.12 -10.13 2.11
N TYR A 33 10.49 -9.42 1.05
CA TYR A 33 9.54 -8.71 0.20
C TYR A 33 8.67 -9.70 -0.57
N HIS A 34 9.29 -10.68 -1.23
CA HIS A 34 8.59 -11.70 -2.00
C HIS A 34 7.61 -12.50 -1.12
N TYR A 35 8.08 -12.96 0.05
CA TYR A 35 7.21 -13.69 0.98
C TYR A 35 6.00 -12.87 1.43
N LEU A 36 6.17 -11.56 1.68
CA LEU A 36 5.05 -10.70 2.04
C LEU A 36 4.08 -10.50 0.87
N LEU A 37 4.58 -10.32 -0.35
CA LEU A 37 3.76 -10.15 -1.54
C LEU A 37 2.94 -11.41 -1.83
N ASP A 38 3.54 -12.59 -1.72
CA ASP A 38 2.84 -13.87 -1.85
C ASP A 38 1.71 -13.99 -0.83
N LEU A 39 2.00 -13.69 0.44
CA LEU A 39 0.99 -13.66 1.51
C LEU A 39 -0.11 -12.64 1.21
N LEU A 40 0.23 -11.44 0.73
CA LEU A 40 -0.74 -10.39 0.42
C LEU A 40 -1.68 -10.85 -0.68
N MET A 41 -1.16 -11.37 -1.80
CA MET A 41 -1.98 -11.84 -2.92
C MET A 41 -2.88 -13.00 -2.50
N GLN A 42 -2.34 -13.98 -1.75
CA GLN A 42 -3.11 -15.12 -1.26
C GLN A 42 -4.26 -14.67 -0.34
N VAL A 43 -3.94 -13.92 0.71
CA VAL A 43 -4.92 -13.52 1.73
C VAL A 43 -5.95 -12.56 1.15
N ALA A 44 -5.55 -11.66 0.25
CA ALA A 44 -6.48 -10.74 -0.40
C ALA A 44 -7.48 -11.50 -1.27
N GLY A 45 -7.03 -12.51 -2.03
CA GLY A 45 -7.90 -13.40 -2.79
C GLY A 45 -8.89 -14.17 -1.92
N GLU A 46 -8.42 -14.78 -0.82
CA GLU A 46 -9.29 -15.48 0.16
C GLU A 46 -10.34 -14.57 0.81
N CYS A 47 -10.06 -13.27 0.93
CA CYS A 47 -10.94 -12.29 1.55
C CYS A 47 -11.80 -11.52 0.54
N GLU A 48 -11.71 -11.82 -0.76
CA GLU A 48 -12.36 -11.05 -1.83
C GLU A 48 -12.03 -9.55 -1.75
N ILE A 49 -10.73 -9.25 -1.63
CA ILE A 49 -10.18 -7.90 -1.59
C ILE A 49 -9.28 -7.70 -2.81
N SER A 50 -9.57 -6.68 -3.62
CA SER A 50 -8.67 -6.28 -4.69
C SER A 50 -7.50 -5.47 -4.16
N VAL A 51 -6.28 -5.86 -4.54
CA VAL A 51 -5.06 -5.08 -4.30
C VAL A 51 -4.86 -4.13 -5.48
N ILE A 52 -5.10 -2.84 -5.27
CA ILE A 52 -5.10 -1.85 -6.35
C ILE A 52 -3.69 -1.30 -6.53
N ALA A 53 -3.13 -0.68 -5.49
CA ALA A 53 -1.76 -0.17 -5.50
C ALA A 53 -1.01 -0.62 -4.26
N TYR A 54 0.27 -0.93 -4.39
CA TYR A 54 1.14 -1.17 -3.24
C TYR A 54 2.55 -0.62 -3.45
N CYS A 55 3.19 -0.31 -2.34
CA CYS A 55 4.62 -0.08 -2.25
C CYS A 55 5.15 -0.55 -0.89
N LEU A 56 6.17 -1.40 -0.90
CA LEU A 56 6.88 -1.87 0.27
C LEU A 56 8.23 -1.15 0.34
N LEU A 57 8.48 -0.42 1.43
CA LEU A 57 9.74 0.26 1.71
C LEU A 57 10.44 -0.42 2.87
N PRO A 58 11.77 -0.28 3.04
CA PRO A 58 12.52 -1.02 4.06
C PRO A 58 11.88 -0.98 5.44
N ASN A 59 11.36 0.17 5.89
CA ASN A 59 10.79 0.33 7.24
C ASN A 59 9.28 0.59 7.29
N HIS A 60 8.56 0.60 6.16
CA HIS A 60 7.11 0.82 6.14
C HIS A 60 6.49 0.33 4.83
N TYR A 61 5.16 0.30 4.75
CA TYR A 61 4.46 -0.07 3.54
C TYR A 61 3.21 0.80 3.35
N HIS A 62 2.74 0.89 2.11
CA HIS A 62 1.47 1.51 1.76
C HIS A 62 0.71 0.61 0.79
N TRP A 63 -0.55 0.35 1.08
CA TRP A 63 -1.48 -0.42 0.27
C TRP A 63 -2.76 0.38 0.02
N LEU A 64 -3.27 0.32 -1.20
CA LEU A 64 -4.62 0.74 -1.57
C LEU A 64 -5.41 -0.52 -1.89
N LEU A 65 -6.39 -0.83 -1.05
CA LEU A 65 -7.21 -2.04 -1.15
C LEU A 65 -8.67 -1.66 -1.39
N ARG A 66 -9.37 -2.43 -2.24
CA ARG A 66 -10.83 -2.31 -2.43
C ARG A 66 -11.51 -3.52 -1.82
N GLN A 67 -12.55 -3.28 -1.02
CA GLN A 67 -13.34 -4.37 -0.45
C GLN A 67 -14.42 -4.80 -1.44
N ASP A 68 -14.25 -5.96 -2.08
CA ASP A 68 -15.20 -6.44 -3.09
C ASP A 68 -16.22 -7.43 -2.51
N GLY A 69 -15.84 -8.17 -1.46
CA GLY A 69 -16.71 -9.07 -0.73
C GLY A 69 -17.18 -8.54 0.63
N ASP A 70 -17.72 -9.45 1.44
CA ASP A 70 -18.27 -9.13 2.77
C ASP A 70 -17.21 -9.17 3.88
N THR A 71 -16.04 -9.75 3.59
CA THR A 71 -14.92 -9.78 4.55
C THR A 71 -14.36 -8.36 4.70
N PRO A 72 -14.27 -7.83 5.94
CA PRO A 72 -13.69 -6.51 6.16
C PRO A 72 -12.24 -6.43 5.67
N VAL A 73 -11.89 -5.41 4.90
CA VAL A 73 -10.52 -5.22 4.38
C VAL A 73 -9.44 -5.24 5.47
N GLY A 74 -9.81 -4.87 6.70
CA GLY A 74 -8.92 -4.93 7.87
C GLY A 74 -8.44 -6.33 8.24
N GLU A 75 -9.06 -7.39 7.72
CA GLU A 75 -8.58 -8.77 7.91
C GLU A 75 -7.29 -9.06 7.14
N VAL A 76 -7.08 -8.41 5.98
CA VAL A 76 -5.88 -8.59 5.15
C VAL A 76 -4.59 -8.23 5.92
N PRO A 77 -4.39 -6.99 6.42
CA PRO A 77 -3.18 -6.66 7.17
C PRO A 77 -3.04 -7.47 8.46
N LYS A 78 -4.13 -7.88 9.12
CA LYS A 78 -4.06 -8.72 10.32
C LYS A 78 -3.46 -10.09 10.02
N ARG A 79 -3.98 -10.78 8.98
CA ARG A 79 -3.52 -12.12 8.61
C ARG A 79 -2.12 -12.08 7.99
N VAL A 80 -1.89 -11.17 7.04
CA VAL A 80 -0.58 -11.00 6.38
C VAL A 80 0.51 -10.70 7.40
N PHE A 81 0.34 -9.65 8.23
CA PHE A 81 1.39 -9.28 9.18
C PHE A 81 1.45 -10.17 10.41
N GLY A 82 0.37 -10.89 10.74
CA GLY A 82 0.38 -11.95 11.75
C GLY A 82 1.33 -13.08 11.37
N SER A 83 1.20 -13.61 10.15
CA SER A 83 2.10 -14.65 9.62
C SER A 83 3.51 -14.11 9.37
N TYR A 84 3.62 -12.95 8.72
CA TYR A 84 4.90 -12.34 8.39
C TYR A 84 5.76 -12.03 9.61
N SER A 85 5.19 -11.40 10.65
CA SER A 85 5.97 -11.04 11.85
C SER A 85 6.48 -12.27 12.59
N GLN A 86 5.72 -13.37 12.58
CA GLN A 86 6.16 -14.65 13.17
C GLN A 86 7.32 -15.24 12.38
N ALA A 87 7.21 -15.31 11.06
CA ALA A 87 8.27 -15.79 10.18
C ALA A 87 9.54 -14.95 10.30
N PHE A 88 9.40 -13.61 10.27
CA PHE A 88 10.50 -12.67 10.43
C PHE A 88 11.21 -12.84 11.78
N ASN A 89 10.44 -12.90 12.88
CA ASN A 89 11.02 -13.07 14.21
C ASN A 89 11.74 -14.41 14.35
N LYS A 90 11.19 -15.49 13.79
CA LYS A 90 11.84 -16.80 13.76
C LYS A 90 13.15 -16.78 12.96
N ALA A 91 13.12 -16.22 11.75
CA ALA A 91 14.28 -16.16 10.85
C ALA A 91 15.44 -15.35 11.46
N TYR A 92 15.14 -14.21 12.08
CA TYR A 92 16.15 -13.32 12.64
C TYR A 92 16.37 -13.48 14.16
N LYS A 93 15.85 -14.56 14.77
CA LYS A 93 15.96 -14.86 16.21
C LYS A 93 15.55 -13.69 17.10
N ARG A 94 14.53 -12.93 16.68
CA ARG A 94 14.01 -11.77 17.39
C ARG A 94 12.86 -12.14 18.32
N ARG A 95 12.62 -11.27 19.30
CA ARG A 95 11.43 -11.28 20.16
C ARG A 95 10.79 -9.89 20.11
N GLY A 96 9.50 -9.80 20.44
CA GLY A 96 8.76 -8.55 20.50
C GLY A 96 8.08 -8.15 19.18
N THR A 97 7.58 -6.92 19.14
CA THR A 97 6.80 -6.39 18.01
C THR A 97 7.71 -5.97 16.86
N LEU A 98 7.26 -6.24 15.63
CA LEU A 98 7.91 -5.75 14.42
C LEU A 98 7.48 -4.31 14.09
N PHE A 99 6.20 -4.01 14.32
CA PHE A 99 5.55 -2.74 14.02
C PHE A 99 5.42 -1.84 15.25
N ASP A 100 5.39 -0.52 15.00
CA ASP A 100 5.27 0.51 16.04
C ASP A 100 3.89 0.49 16.71
N GLN A 101 2.84 0.40 15.89
CA GLN A 101 1.45 0.33 16.34
C GLN A 101 0.64 -0.61 15.45
N ARG A 102 -0.67 -0.70 15.71
CA ARG A 102 -1.62 -1.27 14.74
C ARG A 102 -1.55 -0.49 13.43
N TYR A 103 -1.82 -1.18 12.32
CA TYR A 103 -1.94 -0.54 11.02
C TYR A 103 -2.95 0.61 11.09
N GLN A 104 -2.72 1.63 10.26
CA GLN A 104 -3.70 2.68 10.02
C GLN A 104 -4.53 2.30 8.80
N ALA A 105 -5.81 2.68 8.82
CA ALA A 105 -6.72 2.54 7.70
C ALA A 105 -7.48 3.85 7.52
N ILE A 106 -7.53 4.35 6.29
CA ILE A 106 -8.23 5.59 5.92
C ILE A 106 -9.19 5.23 4.78
N LEU A 107 -10.47 5.59 4.91
CA LEU A 107 -11.44 5.49 3.81
C LEU A 107 -11.07 6.51 2.73
N VAL A 108 -11.05 6.06 1.48
CA VAL A 108 -10.88 6.94 0.32
C VAL A 108 -12.27 7.27 -0.21
N ASP A 109 -12.71 8.50 0.04
CA ASP A 109 -14.09 8.96 -0.16
C ASP A 109 -14.28 9.89 -1.37
N SER A 110 -13.22 10.12 -2.15
CA SER A 110 -13.27 10.91 -3.38
C SER A 110 -12.26 10.44 -4.42
N ASP A 111 -12.63 10.59 -5.69
CA ASP A 111 -11.78 10.23 -6.83
C ASP A 111 -10.49 11.05 -6.86
N VAL A 112 -10.56 12.34 -6.52
CA VAL A 112 -9.38 13.21 -6.44
C VAL A 112 -8.40 12.68 -5.39
N TYR A 113 -8.89 12.25 -4.22
CA TYR A 113 -8.02 11.67 -3.20
C TYR A 113 -7.46 10.32 -3.65
N LEU A 114 -8.29 9.49 -4.27
CA LEU A 114 -7.90 8.19 -4.83
C LEU A 114 -6.73 8.32 -5.82
N TYR A 115 -6.82 9.23 -6.79
CA TYR A 115 -5.79 9.41 -7.82
C TYR A 115 -4.49 9.95 -7.23
N ARG A 116 -4.59 10.94 -6.32
CA ARG A 116 -3.42 11.46 -5.61
C ARG A 116 -2.75 10.38 -4.75
N LEU A 117 -3.54 9.51 -4.13
CA LEU A 117 -3.03 8.42 -3.31
C LEU A 117 -2.30 7.36 -4.16
N CYS A 118 -2.80 7.02 -5.35
CA CYS A 118 -2.11 6.11 -6.26
C CYS A 118 -0.71 6.66 -6.61
N CYS A 119 -0.64 7.93 -7.01
CA CYS A 119 0.62 8.62 -7.30
C CYS A 119 1.54 8.61 -6.08
N TYR A 120 1.01 8.94 -4.89
CA TYR A 120 1.77 8.94 -3.64
C TYR A 120 2.41 7.57 -3.33
N ILE A 121 1.63 6.50 -3.48
CA ILE A 121 2.09 5.13 -3.21
C ILE A 121 3.25 4.78 -4.15
N HIS A 122 3.10 5.02 -5.46
CA HIS A 122 4.13 4.67 -6.44
C HIS A 122 5.34 5.62 -6.42
N CYS A 123 5.17 6.88 -6.02
CA CYS A 123 6.27 7.84 -5.88
C CYS A 123 7.05 7.71 -4.56
N ASN A 124 6.57 6.87 -3.64
CA ASN A 124 7.14 6.75 -2.30
C ASN A 124 8.63 6.34 -2.29
N PRO A 125 9.08 5.39 -3.13
CA PRO A 125 10.49 5.04 -3.24
C PRO A 125 11.39 6.21 -3.66
N VAL A 126 10.89 7.06 -4.57
CA VAL A 126 11.59 8.29 -5.01
C VAL A 126 11.64 9.31 -3.88
N LYS A 127 10.51 9.54 -3.20
CA LYS A 127 10.42 10.43 -2.02
C LYS A 127 11.43 10.04 -0.94
N HIS A 128 11.66 8.75 -0.73
CA HIS A 128 12.61 8.23 0.25
C HIS A 128 14.05 8.06 -0.28
N GLY A 129 14.33 8.49 -1.51
CA GLY A 129 15.66 8.46 -2.10
C GLY A 129 16.19 7.05 -2.39
N LEU A 130 15.32 6.06 -2.49
CA LEU A 130 15.69 4.67 -2.78
C LEU A 130 16.04 4.48 -4.27
N VAL A 131 15.34 5.21 -5.14
CA VAL A 131 15.45 5.16 -6.59
C VAL A 131 15.23 6.54 -7.18
N ALA A 132 15.75 6.80 -8.39
CA ALA A 132 15.57 8.09 -9.07
C ALA A 132 14.19 8.22 -9.75
N GLN A 133 13.58 7.10 -10.14
CA GLN A 133 12.28 7.02 -10.80
C GLN A 133 11.47 5.83 -10.25
N PRO A 134 10.13 5.88 -10.24
CA PRO A 134 9.28 4.85 -9.64
C PRO A 134 9.51 3.43 -10.18
N GLU A 135 9.82 3.28 -11.47
CA GLU A 135 10.11 2.03 -12.18
C GLU A 135 11.33 1.30 -11.58
N GLY A 136 12.24 2.04 -10.96
CA GLY A 136 13.44 1.46 -10.36
C GLY A 136 13.16 0.65 -9.09
N TRP A 137 11.95 0.72 -8.53
CA TRP A 137 11.61 0.04 -7.27
C TRP A 137 10.74 -1.21 -7.50
N PRO A 138 11.32 -2.42 -7.43
CA PRO A 138 10.63 -3.66 -7.77
C PRO A 138 9.56 -4.06 -6.75
N TYR A 139 9.58 -3.48 -5.55
CA TYR A 139 8.64 -3.82 -4.48
C TYR A 139 7.43 -2.88 -4.44
N SER A 140 7.03 -2.39 -5.62
CA SER A 140 5.77 -1.70 -5.89
C SER A 140 5.14 -2.28 -7.15
N ASN A 141 3.83 -2.13 -7.33
CA ASN A 141 3.18 -2.52 -8.59
C ASN A 141 3.15 -1.42 -9.65
N TYR A 142 4.00 -0.39 -9.56
CA TYR A 142 4.00 0.70 -10.54
C TYR A 142 4.28 0.20 -11.96
N THR A 143 5.30 -0.64 -12.13
CA THR A 143 5.67 -1.21 -13.44
C THR A 143 4.53 -2.03 -14.04
N HIS A 144 3.74 -2.71 -13.19
CA HIS A 144 2.56 -3.43 -13.66
C HIS A 144 1.53 -2.44 -14.23
N TRP A 145 1.25 -1.34 -13.53
CA TRP A 145 0.27 -0.34 -13.96
C TRP A 145 0.62 0.28 -15.32
N ILE A 146 1.90 0.56 -15.57
CA ILE A 146 2.35 1.16 -16.83
C ILE A 146 2.56 0.14 -17.96
N ALA A 147 2.72 -1.14 -17.64
CA ALA A 147 2.91 -2.20 -18.65
C ALA A 147 1.63 -2.57 -19.41
N GLY A 148 0.44 -2.33 -18.83
CA GLY A 148 -0.84 -2.58 -19.49
C GLY A 148 -1.18 -4.05 -19.73
N ALA A 149 -0.67 -4.96 -18.90
CA ALA A 149 -0.99 -6.38 -18.99
C ALA A 149 -2.49 -6.66 -18.70
N GLN A 150 -3.01 -7.79 -19.20
CA GLN A 150 -4.43 -8.15 -19.06
C GLN A 150 -4.68 -8.98 -17.78
N ASP A 151 -5.91 -8.90 -17.27
CA ASP A 151 -6.52 -9.80 -16.26
C ASP A 151 -6.15 -9.68 -14.76
N ALA A 152 -5.70 -8.52 -14.28
CA ALA A 152 -5.56 -8.24 -12.84
C ALA A 152 -6.47 -7.09 -12.36
N PRO A 153 -6.94 -7.09 -11.09
CA PRO A 153 -7.85 -6.05 -10.57
C PRO A 153 -7.31 -4.62 -10.73
N GLU A 154 -6.02 -4.43 -10.51
CA GLU A 154 -5.36 -3.14 -10.68
C GLU A 154 -5.32 -2.67 -12.14
N GLN A 155 -5.30 -3.59 -13.10
CA GLN A 155 -5.32 -3.26 -14.53
C GLN A 155 -6.71 -2.82 -14.97
N GLN A 156 -7.75 -3.50 -14.45
CA GLN A 156 -9.13 -3.07 -14.65
C GLN A 156 -9.35 -1.68 -14.06
N PHE A 157 -8.85 -1.46 -12.83
CA PHE A 157 -8.87 -0.15 -12.19
C PHE A 157 -8.19 0.93 -13.04
N VAL A 158 -7.00 0.67 -13.61
CA VAL A 158 -6.31 1.64 -14.46
C VAL A 158 -7.15 2.01 -15.68
N ARG A 159 -7.76 1.03 -16.35
CA ARG A 159 -8.63 1.27 -17.51
C ARG A 159 -9.84 2.12 -17.13
N ASP A 160 -10.49 1.79 -16.02
CA ASP A 160 -11.72 2.44 -15.60
C ASP A 160 -11.49 3.87 -15.09
N GLN A 161 -10.39 4.09 -14.37
CA GLN A 161 -10.13 5.36 -13.68
C GLN A 161 -9.21 6.32 -14.45
N PHE A 162 -8.28 5.79 -15.25
CA PHE A 162 -7.28 6.60 -15.96
C PHE A 162 -7.34 6.44 -17.47
N THR A 163 -8.34 5.72 -18.01
CA THR A 163 -8.48 5.38 -19.43
C THR A 163 -7.43 4.39 -19.92
N ASN A 164 -6.14 4.64 -19.69
CA ASN A 164 -5.05 3.76 -20.09
C ASN A 164 -3.76 3.96 -19.26
N PRO A 165 -2.80 3.03 -19.36
CA PRO A 165 -1.50 3.12 -18.67
C PRO A 165 -0.70 4.40 -18.94
N VAL A 166 -0.72 4.92 -20.17
CA VAL A 166 0.03 6.12 -20.58
C VAL A 166 -0.45 7.38 -19.86
N MET A 167 -1.78 7.51 -19.70
CA MET A 167 -2.36 8.62 -18.96
C MET A 167 -1.99 8.57 -17.48
N TYR A 168 -1.92 7.37 -16.89
CA TYR A 168 -1.47 7.20 -15.52
C TYR A 168 0.02 7.53 -15.35
N GLU A 169 0.87 7.07 -16.25
CA GLU A 169 2.29 7.39 -16.26
C GLU A 169 2.52 8.91 -16.32
N ALA A 170 1.83 9.61 -17.22
CA ALA A 170 1.89 11.08 -17.33
C ALA A 170 1.43 11.79 -16.04
N LEU A 171 0.39 11.27 -15.38
CA LEU A 171 -0.08 11.79 -14.10
C LEU A 171 1.00 11.64 -13.00
N VAL A 172 1.66 10.49 -12.93
CA VAL A 172 2.73 10.22 -11.96
C VAL A 172 3.93 11.14 -12.16
N HIS A 173 4.38 11.35 -13.40
CA HIS A 173 5.47 12.28 -13.68
C HIS A 173 5.10 13.73 -13.35
N THR A 174 3.87 14.15 -13.66
CA THR A 174 3.36 15.49 -13.29
C THR A 174 3.33 15.66 -11.76
N TYR A 175 2.91 14.61 -11.05
CA TYR A 175 2.87 14.59 -9.59
C TYR A 175 4.28 14.70 -8.97
N LEU A 176 5.27 13.98 -9.52
CA LEU A 176 6.69 14.09 -9.10
C LEU A 176 7.25 15.49 -9.37
N ALA A 177 7.03 16.03 -10.56
CA ALA A 177 7.54 17.35 -10.96
C ALA A 177 6.98 18.49 -10.10
N SER A 178 5.73 18.36 -9.64
CA SER A 178 5.09 19.38 -8.78
C SER A 178 5.56 19.36 -7.33
N GLY A 179 6.32 18.35 -6.89
CA GLY A 179 6.73 18.21 -5.49
C GLY A 179 5.59 17.85 -4.51
N SER A 180 4.41 17.50 -5.04
CA SER A 180 3.18 17.24 -4.27
C SER A 180 3.25 16.04 -3.31
N TYR A 181 4.28 15.19 -3.41
CA TYR A 181 4.52 14.07 -2.49
C TYR A 181 4.94 14.48 -1.07
N ASN A 182 5.32 15.75 -0.88
CA ASN A 182 5.67 16.29 0.42
C ASN A 182 4.45 16.62 1.29
N THR A 183 3.23 16.72 0.73
CA THR A 183 2.06 17.24 1.47
C THR A 183 1.12 16.16 2.03
N ILE A 184 1.22 14.90 1.59
CA ILE A 184 0.25 13.85 1.98
C ILE A 184 0.49 13.29 3.38
N ASP A 185 1.69 13.44 3.92
CA ASP A 185 1.99 13.07 5.31
C ASP A 185 1.13 13.86 6.32
N GLU A 186 0.60 15.03 5.95
CA GLU A 186 -0.18 15.90 6.85
C GLU A 186 -1.64 15.44 6.97
N ALA A 187 -2.28 14.99 5.88
CA ALA A 187 -3.66 14.49 5.92
C ALA A 187 -3.78 13.18 6.74
N ALA A 188 -2.75 12.31 6.67
CA ALA A 188 -2.65 11.10 7.47
C ALA A 188 -2.34 11.37 8.96
N LYS A 189 -1.71 12.52 9.29
CA LYS A 189 -1.40 12.95 10.66
C LYS A 189 -2.56 13.70 11.34
N ASN A 190 -3.41 14.40 10.59
CA ASN A 190 -4.52 15.21 11.11
C ASN A 190 -5.77 14.43 11.54
N THR A 191 -5.72 13.09 11.60
CA THR A 191 -6.77 12.26 12.24
C THR A 191 -6.50 12.00 13.73
N LYS A 192 -5.60 12.78 14.34
CA LYS A 192 -5.19 12.64 15.75
C LYS A 192 -5.75 13.69 16.73
N ASP A 193 -6.66 14.56 16.30
CA ASP A 193 -7.35 15.49 17.20
C ASP A 193 -8.80 15.04 17.47
#